data_AF-X1GE55-F1
#
_entry.id   AF-X1GE55-F1
#
_cell.length_a   1.000
_cell.length_b   1.000
_cell.length_c   1.000
_cell.angle_alpha   90.00
_cell.angle_beta   90.00
_cell.angle_gamma   90.00
#
_symmetry.space_group_name_H-M   'P 1'
#
loop_
_entity.id
_entity.type
_entity.pdbx_description
1 polymer ?
#
loop_
_entity_poly.entity_id
_entity_poly.type
_entity_poly.pdbx_seq_one_letter_code
_entity_poly.pdbx_strand_id
1 'polypeptide(L)'
;CTLKLTEAAVEAWCSPLPFDAQIELQAYWTVKDSVTRTIPEREPTITCDAPTPHFPSGCALLLHYDANGDGLIDKLEATHATDDYNAGIITKEEAVFVVKVYFFEGGKINNKCSGCYVAPPAHDTALSIAVTDEAGNPITESAVGETVYITGQLRDIVDNVALQGASITLYRN
;
A
#
# COMPACT_ATOMS: atom_id res chain seq x y z
N CYS A 1 43.90 -18.05 34.01
CA CYS A 1 43.46 -19.32 33.42
C CYS A 1 44.43 -19.65 32.29
N THR A 2 45.29 -20.65 32.44
CA THR A 2 46.28 -20.99 31.41
C THR A 2 45.79 -22.25 30.70
N LEU A 3 45.27 -22.08 29.48
CA LEU A 3 44.80 -23.17 28.62
C LEU A 3 46.00 -23.79 27.89
N LYS A 4 46.31 -25.05 28.19
CA LYS A 4 47.09 -25.91 27.28
C LYS A 4 46.09 -26.77 26.50
N LEU A 5 46.05 -26.60 25.18
CA LEU A 5 45.19 -27.38 24.30
C LEU A 5 46.00 -28.57 23.74
N THR A 6 45.66 -29.77 24.18
CA THR A 6 45.88 -31.01 23.42
C THR A 6 44.52 -31.63 23.15
N GLU A 7 44.34 -32.17 21.94
CA GLU A 7 43.10 -32.79 21.45
C GLU A 7 42.61 -33.92 22.37
N ALA A 8 41.71 -33.61 23.31
CA ALA A 8 40.64 -34.47 23.81
C ALA A 8 39.93 -33.81 25.00
N ALA A 9 38.60 -33.85 24.98
CA ALA A 9 37.67 -33.53 26.06
C ALA A 9 37.62 -32.06 26.54
N VAL A 10 36.53 -31.37 26.16
CA VAL A 10 36.10 -30.13 26.81
C VAL A 10 35.20 -30.49 27.98
N GLU A 11 35.77 -30.66 29.16
CA GLU A 11 35.07 -30.36 30.40
C GLU A 11 35.93 -29.40 31.21
N ALA A 12 35.42 -28.18 31.43
CA ALA A 12 35.93 -27.31 32.47
C ALA A 12 34.77 -26.53 33.08
N TRP A 13 34.44 -26.93 34.31
CA TRP A 13 33.69 -26.15 35.27
C TRP A 13 34.50 -24.93 35.70
N CYS A 14 33.92 -23.73 35.63
CA CYS A 14 34.32 -22.60 36.46
C CYS A 14 33.13 -21.64 36.62
N SER A 15 32.68 -21.49 37.86
CA SER A 15 31.65 -20.55 38.35
C SER A 15 32.05 -19.06 38.14
N PRO A 16 31.11 -18.10 38.30
CA PRO A 16 31.06 -16.86 37.54
C PRO A 16 32.00 -15.77 38.07
N LEU A 17 32.60 -15.00 37.17
CA LEU A 17 33.24 -13.73 37.50
C LEU A 17 32.25 -12.56 37.27
N PRO A 18 32.39 -11.47 38.07
CA PRO A 18 31.37 -10.44 38.26
C PRO A 18 31.21 -9.49 37.05
N PHE A 19 30.03 -8.87 36.99
CA PHE A 19 29.67 -7.79 36.07
C PHE A 19 30.75 -6.69 36.04
N ASP A 20 31.00 -6.14 34.84
CA ASP A 20 31.93 -5.03 34.49
C ASP A 20 33.32 -5.38 33.93
N ALA A 21 33.36 -6.26 32.93
CA ALA A 21 34.48 -6.32 31.99
C ALA A 21 33.97 -6.28 30.53
N GLN A 22 33.67 -5.08 30.01
CA GLN A 22 33.61 -4.87 28.56
C GLN A 22 35.05 -4.86 28.03
N ILE A 23 35.59 -6.05 27.77
CA ILE A 23 36.77 -6.22 26.93
C ILE A 23 36.27 -6.41 25.49
N GLU A 24 36.41 -5.35 24.68
CA GLU A 24 36.43 -5.45 23.23
C GLU A 24 37.55 -6.43 22.83
N LEU A 25 37.17 -7.62 22.39
CA LEU A 25 38.03 -8.49 21.61
C LEU A 25 37.51 -8.48 20.17
N GLN A 26 37.99 -7.48 19.41
CA GLN A 26 38.04 -7.56 17.97
C GLN A 26 38.91 -8.76 17.61
N ALA A 27 38.28 -9.89 17.32
CA ALA A 27 38.98 -11.06 16.84
C ALA A 27 39.17 -10.92 15.31
N TYR A 28 40.33 -10.42 14.93
CA TYR A 28 40.87 -10.50 13.58
C TYR A 28 41.35 -11.94 13.35
N TRP A 29 40.59 -12.73 12.60
CA TRP A 29 41.03 -14.02 12.08
C TRP A 29 41.47 -13.81 10.63
N THR A 30 42.78 -13.73 10.38
CA THR A 30 43.33 -13.86 9.03
C THR A 30 43.24 -15.31 8.60
N VAL A 31 42.23 -15.65 7.79
CA VAL A 31 42.22 -16.88 7.02
C VAL A 31 43.09 -16.66 5.78
N LYS A 32 44.28 -17.26 5.73
CA LYS A 32 45.05 -17.42 4.49
C LYS A 32 44.39 -18.52 3.67
N ASP A 33 43.29 -18.19 2.99
CA ASP A 33 42.82 -18.92 1.82
C ASP A 33 42.34 -17.89 0.80
N SER A 34 43.06 -17.79 -0.31
CA SER A 34 42.73 -16.91 -1.43
C SER A 34 41.60 -17.54 -2.26
N VAL A 35 40.42 -17.63 -1.67
CA VAL A 35 39.17 -17.69 -2.43
C VAL A 35 38.68 -16.26 -2.51
N THR A 36 38.81 -15.64 -3.67
CA THR A 36 38.17 -14.36 -3.99
C THR A 36 36.66 -14.57 -3.96
N ARG A 37 36.07 -14.59 -2.76
CA ARG A 37 34.64 -14.48 -2.58
C ARG A 37 34.29 -13.06 -2.99
N THR A 38 33.75 -12.90 -4.20
CA THR A 38 32.94 -11.75 -4.56
C THR A 38 31.93 -11.57 -3.43
N ILE A 39 32.09 -10.51 -2.65
CA ILE A 39 31.05 -10.04 -1.74
C ILE A 39 29.82 -9.85 -2.63
N PRO A 40 28.70 -10.54 -2.38
CA PRO A 40 27.52 -10.38 -3.21
C PRO A 40 27.18 -8.89 -3.22
N GLU A 41 27.17 -8.32 -4.43
CA GLU A 41 26.76 -6.96 -4.65
C GLU A 41 25.38 -6.78 -4.00
N ARG A 42 25.28 -5.78 -3.12
CA ARG A 42 24.06 -5.52 -2.35
C ARG A 42 22.92 -5.36 -3.35
N GLU A 43 21.87 -6.21 -3.25
CA GLU A 43 20.69 -6.11 -4.12
C GLU A 43 20.24 -4.63 -4.20
N PRO A 44 20.00 -4.10 -5.41
CA PRO A 44 19.64 -2.69 -5.58
C PRO A 44 18.39 -2.39 -4.77
N THR A 45 18.46 -1.35 -3.95
CA THR A 45 17.35 -0.99 -3.07
C THR A 45 16.43 -0.06 -3.86
N ILE A 46 15.20 -0.51 -4.15
CA ILE A 46 14.20 0.36 -4.76
C ILE A 46 13.87 1.50 -3.80
N THR A 47 13.79 2.71 -4.34
CA THR A 47 13.40 3.93 -3.64
C THR A 47 12.20 4.56 -4.33
N CYS A 48 11.54 5.51 -3.66
CA CYS A 48 10.31 6.11 -4.15
C CYS A 48 10.49 6.87 -5.48
N ASP A 49 11.60 7.60 -5.64
CA ASP A 49 11.79 8.53 -6.75
C ASP A 49 12.70 7.98 -7.86
N ALA A 50 13.52 6.96 -7.56
CA ALA A 50 14.41 6.37 -8.55
C ALA A 50 13.64 5.42 -9.48
N PRO A 51 13.99 5.36 -10.78
CA PRO A 51 13.41 4.39 -11.71
C PRO A 51 13.69 2.97 -11.26
N THR A 52 12.75 2.09 -11.56
CA THR A 52 12.90 0.64 -11.40
C THR A 52 13.09 0.00 -12.79
N PRO A 53 13.41 -1.29 -12.87
CA PRO A 53 13.53 -1.97 -14.16
C PRO A 53 12.28 -1.85 -15.07
N HIS A 54 11.07 -1.84 -14.50
CA HIS A 54 9.82 -1.82 -15.27
C HIS A 54 8.99 -0.55 -15.11
N PHE A 55 9.28 0.30 -14.12
CA PHE A 55 8.51 1.50 -13.82
C PHE A 55 9.39 2.75 -13.76
N PRO A 56 8.85 3.93 -14.12
CA PRO A 56 9.61 5.17 -14.11
C PRO A 56 10.03 5.63 -12.70
N SER A 57 9.39 5.11 -11.65
CA SER A 57 9.77 5.32 -10.26
C SER A 57 9.17 4.25 -9.34
N GLY A 58 9.70 4.11 -8.12
CA GLY A 58 9.06 3.27 -7.09
C GLY A 58 7.66 3.74 -6.71
N CYS A 59 7.38 5.04 -6.78
CA CYS A 59 6.03 5.57 -6.60
C CYS A 59 5.10 5.11 -7.73
N ALA A 60 5.53 5.17 -8.99
CA ALA A 60 4.74 4.68 -10.12
C ALA A 60 4.47 3.17 -10.03
N LEU A 61 5.42 2.39 -9.50
CA LEU A 61 5.22 0.98 -9.19
C LEU A 61 4.13 0.77 -8.13
N LEU A 62 4.12 1.55 -7.03
CA LEU A 62 3.08 1.42 -6.01
C LEU A 62 1.69 1.81 -6.55
N LEU A 63 1.60 2.93 -7.26
CA LEU A 63 0.35 3.38 -7.87
C LEU A 63 -0.17 2.43 -8.97
N HIS A 64 0.70 1.65 -9.60
CA HIS A 64 0.28 0.63 -10.54
C HIS A 64 -0.47 -0.52 -9.85
N TYR A 65 -0.06 -0.89 -8.64
CA TYR A 65 -0.68 -1.98 -7.88
C TYR A 65 -1.84 -1.53 -6.99
N ASP A 66 -1.98 -0.24 -6.71
CA ASP A 66 -3.20 0.37 -6.13
C ASP A 66 -4.32 0.39 -7.18
N ALA A 67 -4.94 -0.78 -7.38
CA ALA A 67 -5.85 -1.02 -8.49
C ALA A 67 -7.20 -0.34 -8.29
N ASN A 68 -7.62 -0.17 -7.03
CA ASN A 68 -8.85 0.54 -6.68
C ASN A 68 -8.64 2.06 -6.52
N GLY A 69 -7.39 2.52 -6.51
CA GLY A 69 -7.02 3.93 -6.43
C GLY A 69 -7.38 4.58 -5.10
N ASP A 70 -7.31 3.82 -4.00
CA ASP A 70 -7.66 4.30 -2.65
C ASP A 70 -6.45 4.76 -1.83
N GLY A 71 -5.23 4.60 -2.37
CA GLY A 71 -3.97 4.97 -1.72
C GLY A 71 -3.43 3.93 -0.75
N LEU A 72 -4.03 2.74 -0.73
CA LEU A 72 -3.62 1.58 0.05
C LEU A 72 -3.20 0.46 -0.89
N ILE A 73 -2.23 -0.33 -0.45
CA ILE A 73 -1.94 -1.65 -1.00
C ILE A 73 -2.60 -2.66 -0.08
N ASP A 74 -3.65 -3.30 -0.56
CA ASP A 74 -4.34 -4.36 0.14
C ASP A 74 -3.71 -5.74 -0.10
N LYS A 75 -4.35 -6.79 0.45
CA LYS A 75 -3.85 -8.16 0.31
C LYS A 75 -3.90 -8.65 -1.14
N LEU A 76 -4.97 -8.35 -1.88
CA LEU A 76 -5.14 -8.79 -3.26
C LEU A 76 -4.11 -8.09 -4.15
N GLU A 77 -3.88 -6.81 -3.94
CA GLU A 77 -2.90 -5.99 -4.67
C GLU A 77 -1.47 -6.45 -4.40
N ALA A 78 -1.13 -6.72 -3.13
CA ALA A 78 0.17 -7.32 -2.78
C ALA A 78 0.35 -8.74 -3.35
N THR A 79 -0.74 -9.51 -3.44
CA THR A 79 -0.72 -10.84 -4.07
C THR A 79 -0.48 -10.73 -5.58
N HIS A 80 -1.11 -9.75 -6.23
CA HIS A 80 -0.93 -9.49 -7.66
C HIS A 80 0.54 -9.18 -8.01
N ALA A 81 1.22 -8.36 -7.20
CA ALA A 81 2.66 -8.12 -7.37
C ALA A 81 3.50 -9.41 -7.22
N THR A 82 3.09 -10.33 -6.34
CA THR A 82 3.77 -11.62 -6.18
C THR A 82 3.54 -12.52 -7.40
N ASP A 83 2.33 -12.53 -7.95
CA ASP A 83 1.99 -13.30 -9.15
C ASP A 83 2.72 -12.77 -10.38
N ASP A 84 2.84 -11.45 -10.54
CA ASP A 84 3.59 -10.82 -11.63
C ASP A 84 5.09 -11.13 -11.54
N TYR A 85 5.65 -11.19 -10.33
CA TYR A 85 7.01 -11.70 -10.14
C TYR A 85 7.15 -13.16 -10.56
N ASN A 86 6.21 -14.03 -10.16
CA ASN A 86 6.23 -15.45 -10.54
C ASN A 86 6.06 -15.64 -12.06
N ALA A 87 5.36 -14.72 -12.73
CA ALA A 87 5.21 -14.69 -14.18
C ALA A 87 6.42 -14.06 -14.91
N GLY A 88 7.39 -13.48 -14.18
CA GLY A 88 8.55 -12.80 -14.75
C GLY A 88 8.25 -11.44 -15.38
N ILE A 89 7.14 -10.81 -14.98
CA ILE A 89 6.71 -9.48 -15.46
C ILE A 89 7.45 -8.36 -14.72
N ILE A 90 7.72 -8.56 -13.42
CA ILE A 90 8.49 -7.65 -12.58
C ILE A 90 9.65 -8.39 -11.89
N THR A 91 10.64 -7.64 -11.37
CA THR A 91 11.72 -8.24 -10.60
C THR A 91 11.29 -8.58 -9.17
N LYS A 92 12.07 -9.44 -8.52
CA LYS A 92 11.89 -9.79 -7.11
C LYS A 92 11.91 -8.54 -6.23
N GLU A 93 12.81 -7.60 -6.51
CA GLU A 93 12.98 -6.37 -5.74
C GLU A 93 11.74 -5.48 -5.84
N GLU A 94 11.12 -5.40 -7.03
CA GLU A 94 9.87 -4.67 -7.26
C GLU A 94 8.71 -5.30 -6.48
N ALA A 95 8.54 -6.61 -6.56
CA ALA A 95 7.51 -7.31 -5.79
C ALA A 95 7.72 -7.13 -4.28
N VAL A 96 8.97 -7.27 -3.80
CA VAL A 96 9.31 -7.05 -2.39
C VAL A 96 9.04 -5.61 -1.97
N PHE A 97 9.24 -4.63 -2.84
CA PHE A 97 8.95 -3.23 -2.55
C PHE A 97 7.45 -3.02 -2.28
N VAL A 98 6.58 -3.55 -3.15
CA VAL A 98 5.11 -3.49 -2.99
C VAL A 98 4.66 -4.25 -1.74
N VAL A 99 5.08 -5.50 -1.58
CA VAL A 99 4.68 -6.37 -0.47
C VAL A 99 5.11 -5.79 0.89
N LYS A 100 6.25 -5.11 0.97
CA LYS A 100 6.68 -4.43 2.20
C LYS A 100 5.74 -3.29 2.61
N VAL A 101 5.12 -2.59 1.67
CA VAL A 101 4.14 -1.54 1.99
C VAL A 101 2.93 -2.15 2.70
N TYR A 102 2.41 -3.26 2.18
CA TYR A 102 1.31 -4.00 2.81
C TYR A 102 1.66 -4.43 4.25
N PHE A 103 2.80 -5.10 4.45
CA PHE A 103 3.15 -5.68 5.76
C PHE A 103 3.67 -4.68 6.80
N PHE A 104 4.46 -3.69 6.40
CA PHE A 104 5.20 -2.84 7.33
C PHE A 104 4.67 -1.40 7.41
N GLU A 105 3.98 -0.93 6.36
CA GLU A 105 3.51 0.46 6.29
C GLU A 105 1.98 0.54 6.50
N GLY A 106 1.35 -0.59 6.86
CA GLY A 106 -0.10 -0.72 7.04
C GLY A 106 -0.87 -0.56 5.74
N GLY A 107 -0.26 -0.94 4.61
CA GLY A 107 -0.80 -0.74 3.27
C GLY A 107 -0.69 0.69 2.74
N LYS A 108 -0.42 1.70 3.58
CA LYS A 108 -0.47 3.11 3.17
C LYS A 108 0.70 3.48 2.28
N ILE A 109 0.44 3.80 1.02
CA ILE A 109 1.46 4.22 0.05
C ILE A 109 2.23 5.43 0.57
N ASN A 110 1.52 6.43 1.11
CA ASN A 110 2.13 7.66 1.63
C ASN A 110 2.97 7.48 2.89
N ASN A 111 2.83 6.35 3.62
CA ASN A 111 3.76 6.03 4.71
C ASN A 111 5.13 5.62 4.16
N LYS A 112 5.15 4.89 3.03
CA LYS A 112 6.38 4.49 2.36
C LYS A 112 7.01 5.63 1.55
N CYS A 113 6.17 6.28 0.75
CA CYS A 113 6.53 7.28 -0.24
C CYS A 113 5.63 8.49 -0.07
N SER A 114 6.08 9.42 0.79
CA SER A 114 5.32 10.62 1.11
C SER A 114 4.96 11.42 -0.15
N GLY A 115 3.67 11.74 -0.31
CA GLY A 115 3.16 12.53 -1.44
C GLY A 115 2.99 11.75 -2.74
N CYS A 116 3.19 10.43 -2.75
CA CYS A 116 3.03 9.59 -3.93
C CYS A 116 1.55 9.47 -4.35
N TYR A 117 0.67 9.19 -3.39
CA TYR A 117 -0.76 9.15 -3.63
C TYR A 117 -1.42 10.48 -3.23
N VAL A 118 -2.20 11.05 -4.14
CA VAL A 118 -3.07 12.20 -3.87
C VAL A 118 -4.49 11.74 -4.09
N ALA A 119 -5.27 11.68 -3.01
CA ALA A 119 -6.67 11.30 -3.10
C ALA A 119 -7.41 12.24 -4.06
N PRO A 120 -8.24 11.70 -4.97
CA PRO A 120 -9.19 12.52 -5.70
C PRO A 120 -10.03 13.34 -4.72
N PRO A 121 -10.54 14.53 -5.13
CA PRO A 121 -11.55 15.23 -4.34
C PRO A 121 -12.67 14.26 -3.98
N ALA A 122 -13.05 14.21 -2.70
CA ALA A 122 -14.19 13.40 -2.29
C ALA A 122 -15.45 13.96 -2.93
N HIS A 123 -16.07 13.21 -3.84
CA HIS A 123 -17.30 13.58 -4.50
C HIS A 123 -18.48 13.13 -3.66
N ASP A 124 -19.05 14.04 -2.87
CA ASP A 124 -20.34 13.80 -2.22
C ASP A 124 -21.46 13.95 -3.25
N THR A 125 -22.54 13.17 -3.10
CA THR A 125 -23.70 13.24 -4.00
C THR A 125 -24.87 13.89 -3.30
N ALA A 126 -25.51 14.86 -3.96
CA ALA A 126 -26.76 15.47 -3.50
C ALA A 126 -27.91 14.98 -4.38
N LEU A 127 -29.03 14.64 -3.71
CA LEU A 127 -30.30 14.39 -4.37
C LEU A 127 -31.19 15.62 -4.23
N SER A 128 -31.64 16.14 -5.36
CA SER A 128 -32.72 17.13 -5.42
C SER A 128 -33.97 16.48 -6.00
N ILE A 129 -35.08 16.53 -5.26
CA ILE A 129 -36.38 16.03 -5.70
C ILE A 129 -37.31 17.23 -5.86
N ALA A 130 -37.88 17.40 -7.05
CA ALA A 130 -38.92 18.38 -7.32
C ALA A 130 -40.24 17.65 -7.61
N VAL A 131 -41.32 18.19 -7.05
CA VAL A 131 -42.69 17.76 -7.32
C VAL A 131 -43.30 18.79 -8.25
N THR A 132 -43.66 18.37 -9.46
CA THR A 132 -44.13 19.27 -10.52
C THR A 132 -45.43 18.80 -11.15
N ASP A 133 -46.14 19.74 -11.78
CA ASP A 133 -47.28 19.44 -12.66
C ASP A 133 -46.82 18.89 -14.03
N GLU A 134 -47.76 18.61 -14.93
CA GLU A 134 -47.47 18.11 -16.29
C GLU A 134 -46.65 19.11 -17.13
N ALA A 135 -46.74 20.41 -16.82
CA ALA A 135 -45.98 21.46 -17.49
C ALA A 135 -44.60 21.72 -16.85
N GLY A 136 -44.26 21.02 -15.75
CA GLY A 136 -42.99 21.17 -15.04
C GLY A 136 -42.96 22.29 -14.00
N ASN A 137 -44.11 22.88 -13.63
CA ASN A 137 -44.18 23.90 -12.59
C ASN A 137 -44.16 23.26 -11.20
N PRO A 138 -43.46 23.84 -10.20
CA PRO A 138 -43.44 23.31 -8.85
C PRO A 138 -44.83 23.36 -8.19
N ILE A 139 -45.24 22.24 -7.58
CA ILE A 139 -46.50 22.11 -6.86
C ILE A 139 -46.26 22.36 -5.37
N THR A 140 -46.92 23.38 -4.80
CA THR A 140 -46.85 23.68 -3.36
C THR A 140 -48.03 23.11 -2.56
N GLU A 141 -49.16 22.83 -3.23
CA GLU A 141 -50.36 22.17 -2.68
C GLU A 141 -51.00 21.32 -3.78
N SER A 142 -51.47 20.11 -3.46
CA SER A 142 -52.14 19.22 -4.44
C SER A 142 -53.47 18.73 -3.89
N ALA A 143 -54.49 18.65 -4.76
CA ALA A 143 -55.81 18.13 -4.41
C ALA A 143 -55.88 16.61 -4.55
N VAL A 144 -56.77 15.97 -3.78
CA VAL A 144 -57.00 14.52 -3.87
C VAL A 144 -57.53 14.17 -5.27
N GLY A 145 -56.78 13.32 -5.98
CA GLY A 145 -57.16 12.81 -7.31
C GLY A 145 -56.34 13.39 -8.47
N GLU A 146 -55.44 14.34 -8.23
CA GLU A 146 -54.52 14.85 -9.25
C GLU A 146 -53.34 13.89 -9.50
N THR A 147 -52.90 13.83 -10.76
CA THR A 147 -51.65 13.13 -11.12
C THR A 147 -50.49 14.08 -10.87
N VAL A 148 -49.47 13.61 -10.15
CA VAL A 148 -48.29 14.38 -9.78
C VAL A 148 -47.06 13.74 -10.39
N TYR A 149 -46.15 14.56 -10.92
CA TYR A 149 -44.89 14.11 -11.47
C TYR A 149 -43.77 14.35 -10.48
N ILE A 150 -42.98 13.31 -10.21
CA ILE A 150 -41.76 13.42 -9.39
C ILE A 150 -40.60 13.41 -10.37
N THR A 151 -39.90 14.53 -10.44
CA THR A 151 -38.65 14.64 -11.19
C THR A 151 -37.51 14.83 -10.20
N GLY A 152 -36.36 14.23 -10.50
CA GLY A 152 -35.20 14.31 -9.62
C GLY A 152 -33.92 14.28 -10.43
N GLN A 153 -32.91 14.99 -9.93
CA GLN A 153 -31.57 14.92 -10.46
C GLN A 153 -30.60 14.59 -9.34
N LEU A 154 -29.72 13.63 -9.61
CA LEU A 154 -28.55 13.35 -8.79
C LEU A 154 -27.41 14.20 -9.31
N ARG A 155 -26.80 14.96 -8.41
CA ARG A 155 -25.68 15.86 -8.73
C ARG A 155 -24.50 15.57 -7.84
N ASP A 156 -23.33 15.76 -8.40
CA ASP A 156 -22.11 15.91 -7.66
C ASP A 156 -22.17 17.21 -6.82
N ILE A 157 -21.87 17.15 -5.52
CA ILE A 157 -21.90 18.32 -4.64
C ILE A 157 -20.70 19.22 -4.88
N VAL A 158 -19.56 18.65 -5.25
CA VAL A 158 -18.30 19.39 -5.43
C VAL A 158 -18.36 20.18 -6.74
N ASP A 159 -18.77 19.54 -7.81
CA ASP A 159 -18.72 20.12 -9.17
C ASP A 159 -20.08 20.62 -9.67
N ASN A 160 -21.17 20.32 -8.95
CA ASN A 160 -22.55 20.63 -9.35
C ASN A 160 -22.95 20.05 -10.72
N VAL A 161 -22.31 18.95 -11.14
CA VAL A 161 -22.57 18.27 -12.41
C VAL A 161 -23.63 17.18 -12.21
N ALA A 162 -24.55 17.03 -13.18
CA ALA A 162 -25.55 15.96 -13.15
C ALA A 162 -24.88 14.60 -13.42
N LEU A 163 -25.13 13.62 -12.54
CA LEU A 163 -24.63 12.26 -12.71
C LEU A 163 -25.38 11.55 -13.84
N GLN A 164 -24.65 11.01 -14.81
CA GLN A 164 -25.24 10.23 -15.89
C GLN A 164 -25.45 8.78 -15.49
N GLY A 165 -26.55 8.18 -15.94
CA GLY A 165 -26.85 6.76 -15.71
C GLY A 165 -27.33 6.40 -14.30
N ALA A 166 -27.58 7.38 -13.44
CA ALA A 166 -28.08 7.14 -12.10
C ALA A 166 -29.60 6.84 -12.10
N SER A 167 -30.01 5.83 -11.32
CA SER A 167 -31.42 5.44 -11.19
C SER A 167 -32.01 5.88 -9.85
N ILE A 168 -33.18 6.52 -9.87
CA ILE A 168 -33.95 6.84 -8.66
C ILE A 168 -35.12 5.86 -8.58
N THR A 169 -35.16 5.04 -7.52
CA THR A 169 -36.27 4.12 -7.24
C THR A 169 -37.11 4.65 -6.10
N LEU A 170 -38.41 4.84 -6.34
CA LEU A 170 -39.37 5.29 -5.34
C LEU A 170 -40.15 4.10 -4.81
N TYR A 171 -40.16 3.90 -3.49
CA TYR A 171 -40.97 2.88 -2.83
C TYR A 171 -42.22 3.52 -2.24
N ARG A 172 -43.40 2.96 -2.54
CA ARG A 172 -44.65 3.27 -1.84
C ARG A 172 -44.86 2.22 -0.75
N ASN A 173 -44.88 2.66 0.50
CA ASN A 173 -45.32 1.84 1.64
C ASN A 173 -46.84 1.87 1.78
#